data_AF-X1KFT6-F1
#
_entry.id   AF-X1KFT6-F1
#
_cell.length_a   1.000
_cell.length_b   1.000
_cell.length_c   1.000
_cell.angle_alpha   90.00
_cell.angle_beta   90.00
_cell.angle_gamma   90.00
#
_symmetry.space_group_name_H-M   'P 1'
#
loop_
_entity.id
_entity.type
_entity.pdbx_description
1 polymer ?
#
loop_
_entity_poly.entity_id
_entity_poly.type
_entity_poly.pdbx_seq_one_letter_code
_entity_poly.pdbx_strand_id
1 'polypeptide(L)'
;GLNSPFLQKLARLVKVSQRDLEAVLRRMRPGRGKRQAKEPSRERVTQALHPLLSSPVEEYCLALLLQHPELKAGYQGPSPEYFENSENREIFTAWQQANDLSSLKDGLDSAIWEHLDSLITRSLSANQIEQKYANCVLRLREEFLRGLERKREQALALAAESGGTAAELAKLKEQGGVEISVQLGEVFTQKSQGS
;
A
#
# COMPACT_ATOMS: atom_id res chain seq x y z
N GLY A 1 -18.96 11.27 -10.11
CA GLY A 1 -17.60 11.28 -10.70
C GLY A 1 -16.64 10.84 -9.62
N LEU A 2 -15.70 9.95 -9.93
CA LEU A 2 -14.76 9.40 -8.95
C LEU A 2 -13.59 10.37 -8.75
N ASN A 3 -13.78 11.40 -7.92
CA ASN A 3 -12.68 12.28 -7.48
C ASN A 3 -11.83 11.55 -6.42
N SER A 4 -11.02 10.57 -6.85
CA SER A 4 -10.09 9.90 -5.95
C SER A 4 -8.78 10.70 -5.84
N PRO A 5 -8.33 11.04 -4.61
CA PRO A 5 -7.05 11.74 -4.37
C PRO A 5 -5.84 11.01 -5.00
N PHE A 6 -5.92 9.69 -5.06
CA PHE A 6 -4.93 8.83 -5.71
C PHE A 6 -4.81 9.10 -7.22
N LEU A 7 -5.94 9.28 -7.91
CA LEU A 7 -5.95 9.60 -9.34
C LEU A 7 -5.37 10.99 -9.62
N GLN A 8 -5.61 11.96 -8.73
CA GLN A 8 -5.01 13.29 -8.86
C GLN A 8 -3.51 13.26 -8.65
N LYS A 9 -3.01 12.51 -7.67
CA LYS A 9 -1.57 12.40 -7.42
C LYS A 9 -0.87 11.68 -8.57
N LEU A 10 -1.46 10.59 -9.07
CA LEU A 10 -0.99 9.90 -10.29
C LEU A 10 -1.01 10.80 -11.52
N ALA A 11 -2.10 11.54 -11.76
CA ALA A 11 -2.20 12.46 -12.88
C ALA A 11 -1.12 13.56 -12.82
N ARG A 12 -0.82 14.09 -11.63
CA ARG A 12 0.25 15.07 -11.42
C ARG A 12 1.64 14.48 -11.61
N LEU A 13 1.89 13.29 -11.06
CA LEU A 13 3.19 12.59 -11.17
C LEU A 13 3.49 12.18 -12.61
N VAL A 14 2.47 11.70 -13.33
CA VAL A 14 2.61 11.17 -14.70
C VAL A 14 2.32 12.26 -15.76
N LYS A 15 1.93 13.47 -15.33
CA LYS A 15 1.56 14.63 -16.18
C LYS A 15 0.53 14.30 -17.27
N VAL A 16 -0.45 13.46 -16.94
CA VAL A 16 -1.58 13.08 -17.83
C VAL A 16 -2.88 13.60 -17.22
N SER A 17 -3.89 13.92 -18.04
CA SER A 17 -5.15 14.43 -17.51
C SER A 17 -5.90 13.33 -16.72
N GLN A 18 -6.59 13.72 -15.64
CA GLN A 18 -7.39 12.81 -14.82
C GLN A 18 -8.46 12.08 -15.65
N ARG A 19 -9.00 12.74 -16.69
CA ARG A 19 -10.02 12.16 -17.58
C ARG A 19 -9.47 11.01 -18.42
N ASP A 20 -8.24 11.13 -18.90
CA ASP A 20 -7.58 10.07 -19.69
C ASP A 20 -7.28 8.86 -18.80
N LEU A 21 -6.82 9.12 -17.57
CA LEU A 21 -6.58 8.09 -16.56
C LEU A 21 -7.87 7.34 -16.18
N GLU A 22 -8.98 8.05 -15.97
CA GLU A 22 -10.30 7.46 -15.68
C GLU A 22 -10.85 6.63 -16.85
N ALA A 23 -10.64 7.08 -18.09
CA ALA A 23 -11.10 6.38 -19.29
C ALA A 23 -10.38 5.03 -19.47
N VAL A 24 -9.08 4.99 -19.20
CA VAL A 24 -8.27 3.77 -19.24
C VAL A 24 -8.72 2.80 -18.14
N LEU A 25 -8.92 3.27 -16.90
CA LEU A 25 -9.38 2.44 -15.78
C LEU A 25 -10.79 1.88 -15.99
N ARG A 26 -11.69 2.64 -16.63
CA ARG A 26 -13.04 2.16 -16.97
C ARG A 26 -13.01 1.04 -18.00
N ARG A 27 -12.08 1.08 -18.95
CA ARG A 27 -11.90 0.02 -19.96
C ARG A 27 -11.24 -1.23 -19.38
N MET A 28 -10.53 -1.12 -18.26
CA MET A 28 -9.91 -2.25 -17.55
C MET A 28 -10.83 -3.03 -16.62
N ARG A 29 -12.08 -2.60 -16.38
CA ARG A 29 -13.01 -3.39 -15.53
C ARG A 29 -13.42 -4.68 -16.24
N PRO A 30 -13.10 -5.87 -15.69
CA PRO A 30 -13.51 -7.13 -16.29
C PRO A 30 -15.04 -7.28 -16.25
N GLY A 31 -15.62 -7.68 -17.39
CA GLY A 31 -17.04 -7.97 -17.52
C GLY A 31 -17.46 -9.12 -16.60
N ARG A 32 -18.60 -8.95 -15.91
CA ARG A 32 -19.21 -9.96 -15.03
C ARG A 32 -19.65 -11.20 -15.82
N GLY A 33 -18.75 -12.17 -15.96
CA GLY A 33 -19.07 -13.53 -16.38
C GLY A 33 -19.44 -14.41 -15.19
N LYS A 34 -20.71 -14.81 -15.10
CA LYS A 34 -21.24 -15.75 -14.10
C LYS A 34 -20.55 -17.11 -14.21
N ARG A 35 -19.93 -17.59 -13.12
CA ARG A 35 -19.77 -19.03 -12.83
C ARG A 35 -20.13 -19.28 -11.37
N GLN A 36 -21.24 -20.01 -11.18
CA GLN A 36 -21.64 -20.54 -9.89
C GLN A 36 -20.68 -21.67 -9.52
N ALA A 37 -20.00 -21.51 -8.38
CA ALA A 37 -19.29 -22.59 -7.70
C ALA A 37 -19.72 -22.54 -6.22
N LYS A 38 -20.13 -23.71 -5.71
CA LYS A 38 -20.61 -23.97 -4.35
C LYS A 38 -19.78 -23.23 -3.30
N GLU A 39 -20.45 -22.43 -2.46
CA GLU A 39 -19.86 -21.69 -1.34
C GLU A 39 -19.33 -22.66 -0.26
N PRO A 40 -18.03 -22.68 0.02
CA PRO A 40 -17.55 -23.03 1.35
C PRO A 40 -17.90 -21.86 2.29
N SER A 41 -18.23 -22.17 3.56
CA SER A 41 -18.60 -21.19 4.58
C SER A 41 -17.71 -19.94 4.53
N ARG A 42 -18.34 -18.79 4.29
CA ARG A 42 -17.72 -17.46 4.09
C ARG A 42 -16.65 -17.14 5.14
N GLU A 43 -16.84 -17.59 6.37
CA GLU A 43 -15.96 -17.38 7.54
C GLU A 43 -14.62 -18.13 7.48
N ARG A 44 -14.59 -19.35 6.93
CA ARG A 44 -13.33 -20.11 6.81
C ARG A 44 -12.49 -19.66 5.61
N VAL A 45 -13.17 -19.14 4.59
CA VAL A 45 -12.52 -18.61 3.39
C VAL A 45 -11.90 -17.25 3.70
N THR A 46 -12.55 -16.39 4.48
CA THR A 46 -11.97 -15.08 4.87
C THR A 46 -10.69 -15.25 5.72
N GLN A 47 -10.69 -16.15 6.71
CA GLN A 47 -9.51 -16.39 7.55
C GLN A 47 -8.36 -17.06 6.79
N ALA A 48 -8.64 -17.95 5.82
CA ALA A 48 -7.62 -18.57 4.97
C ALA A 48 -7.10 -17.65 3.85
N LEU A 49 -7.87 -16.61 3.46
CA LEU A 49 -7.50 -15.63 2.43
C LEU A 49 -6.83 -14.37 2.98
N HIS A 50 -6.97 -14.05 4.27
CA HIS A 50 -6.29 -12.90 4.88
C HIS A 50 -4.77 -12.89 4.62
N PRO A 51 -4.04 -14.01 4.79
CA PRO A 51 -2.61 -14.09 4.47
C PRO A 51 -2.29 -13.96 2.97
N LEU A 52 -3.28 -14.16 2.09
CA LEU A 52 -3.10 -14.11 0.63
C LEU A 52 -3.33 -12.71 0.03
N LEU A 53 -3.91 -11.78 0.80
CA LEU A 53 -4.23 -10.41 0.38
C LEU A 53 -3.52 -9.33 1.21
N SER A 54 -2.97 -9.68 2.37
CA SER A 54 -2.30 -8.75 3.27
C SER A 54 -0.80 -9.03 3.32
N SER A 55 0.02 -8.00 3.15
CA SER A 55 1.47 -8.13 3.20
C SER A 55 1.90 -8.42 4.64
N PRO A 56 2.64 -9.52 4.92
CA PRO A 56 3.12 -9.81 6.27
C PRO A 56 3.97 -8.69 6.87
N VAL A 57 4.59 -7.86 6.02
CA VAL A 57 5.37 -6.68 6.43
C VAL A 57 4.44 -5.56 6.90
N GLU A 58 3.34 -5.32 6.20
CA GLU A 58 2.35 -4.31 6.60
C GLU A 58 1.72 -4.66 7.95
N GLU A 59 1.27 -5.90 8.11
CA GLU A 59 0.68 -6.36 9.37
C GLU A 59 1.67 -6.32 10.53
N TYR A 60 2.92 -6.69 10.28
CA TYR A 60 3.96 -6.62 11.30
C TYR A 60 4.25 -5.17 11.70
N CYS A 61 4.27 -4.24 10.73
CA CYS A 61 4.42 -2.81 11.00
C CYS A 61 3.27 -2.29 11.87
N LEU A 62 2.04 -2.62 11.50
CA LEU A 62 0.85 -2.21 12.23
C LEU A 62 0.83 -2.79 13.63
N ALA A 63 1.15 -4.08 13.80
CA ALA A 63 1.21 -4.71 15.10
C ALA A 63 2.23 -4.01 16.02
N LEU A 64 3.40 -3.64 15.50
CA LEU A 64 4.38 -2.84 16.27
C LEU A 64 3.79 -1.50 16.70
N LEU A 65 3.13 -0.75 15.79
CA LEU A 65 2.54 0.55 16.09
C LEU A 65 1.38 0.49 17.09
N LEU A 66 0.58 -0.58 17.02
CA LEU A 66 -0.58 -0.78 17.89
C LEU A 66 -0.16 -1.22 19.31
N GLN A 67 0.90 -2.01 19.43
CA GLN A 67 1.42 -2.47 20.72
C GLN A 67 2.38 -1.48 21.38
N HIS A 68 3.00 -0.59 20.58
CA HIS A 68 3.99 0.39 21.04
C HIS A 68 3.60 1.82 20.63
N PRO A 69 2.57 2.42 21.26
CA PRO A 69 2.12 3.77 20.93
C PRO A 69 3.20 4.85 21.13
N GLU A 70 4.25 4.57 21.93
CA GLU A 70 5.44 5.41 22.09
C GLU A 70 6.14 5.72 20.75
N LEU A 71 6.03 4.83 19.76
CA LEU A 71 6.60 5.01 18.42
C LEU A 71 5.97 6.18 17.67
N LYS A 72 4.75 6.61 18.05
CA LYS A 72 4.02 7.71 17.43
C LYS A 72 4.68 9.07 17.66
N ALA A 73 5.34 9.25 18.80
CA ALA A 73 5.92 10.53 19.19
C ALA A 73 7.34 10.75 18.63
N GLY A 74 8.09 9.67 18.38
CA GLY A 74 9.52 9.74 18.08
C GLY A 74 9.91 9.73 16.60
N TYR A 75 9.02 9.31 15.70
CA TYR A 75 9.38 9.01 14.31
C TYR A 75 8.48 9.73 13.29
N GLN A 76 9.07 10.17 12.17
CA GLN A 76 8.30 10.34 10.93
C GLN A 76 7.81 8.95 10.53
N GLY A 77 6.55 8.66 10.86
CA GLY A 77 5.91 7.39 10.52
C GLY A 77 5.86 7.14 9.01
N PRO A 78 5.61 5.89 8.58
CA PRO A 78 5.49 5.56 7.17
C PRO A 78 4.37 6.40 6.52
N SER A 79 4.49 6.64 5.21
CA SER A 79 3.38 7.21 4.45
C SER A 79 2.24 6.19 4.38
N PRO A 80 0.96 6.60 4.51
CA PRO A 80 -0.17 5.70 4.27
C PRO A 80 -0.12 5.03 2.90
N GLU A 81 0.54 5.66 1.92
CA GLU A 81 0.70 5.13 0.57
C GLU A 81 1.57 3.87 0.51
N TYR A 82 2.40 3.63 1.53
CA TYR A 82 3.21 2.41 1.60
C TYR A 82 2.40 1.16 1.94
N PHE A 83 1.16 1.32 2.41
CA PHE A 83 0.23 0.22 2.66
C PHE A 83 -0.62 -0.02 1.42
N GLU A 84 -0.33 -1.10 0.68
CA GLU A 84 -1.09 -1.45 -0.52
C GLU A 84 -2.47 -2.01 -0.13
N ASN A 85 -2.53 -2.82 0.94
CA ASN A 85 -3.80 -3.35 1.45
C ASN A 85 -4.67 -2.21 2.01
N SER A 86 -5.94 -2.18 1.61
CA SER A 86 -6.87 -1.11 1.98
C SER A 86 -7.21 -1.10 3.46
N GLU A 87 -7.40 -2.26 4.09
CA GLU A 87 -7.73 -2.38 5.50
C GLU A 87 -6.54 -1.93 6.35
N ASN A 88 -5.33 -2.39 6.01
CA ASN A 88 -4.10 -1.99 6.69
C ASN A 88 -3.87 -0.47 6.61
N ARG A 89 -4.11 0.13 5.43
CA ARG A 89 -4.00 1.57 5.25
C ARG A 89 -5.05 2.35 6.04
N GLU A 90 -6.26 1.84 6.12
CA GLU A 90 -7.34 2.43 6.89
C GLU A 90 -7.03 2.40 8.40
N ILE A 91 -6.60 1.25 8.90
CA ILE A 91 -6.12 1.09 10.29
C ILE A 91 -4.99 2.08 10.57
N PHE A 92 -3.97 2.16 9.71
CA PHE A 92 -2.85 3.09 9.88
C PHE A 92 -3.32 4.55 9.94
N THR A 93 -4.19 4.94 9.00
CA THR A 93 -4.69 6.31 8.90
C THR A 93 -5.51 6.70 10.13
N ALA A 94 -6.39 5.79 10.59
CA ALA A 94 -7.15 5.99 11.81
C ALA A 94 -6.24 6.04 13.05
N TRP A 95 -5.23 5.17 13.13
CA TRP A 95 -4.25 5.14 14.22
C TRP A 95 -3.44 6.45 14.31
N GLN A 96 -3.12 7.08 13.18
CA GLN A 96 -2.45 8.39 13.18
C GLN A 96 -3.28 9.48 13.87
N GLN A 97 -4.61 9.41 13.80
CA GLN A 97 -5.52 10.39 14.39
C GLN A 97 -5.98 10.02 15.80
N ALA A 98 -6.01 8.74 16.14
CA ALA A 98 -6.50 8.25 17.43
C ALA A 98 -5.48 8.46 18.56
N ASN A 99 -5.96 8.76 19.77
CA ASN A 99 -5.13 8.87 20.97
C ASN A 99 -4.97 7.54 21.71
N ASP A 100 -5.92 6.63 21.52
CA ASP A 100 -6.02 5.35 22.21
C ASP A 100 -6.76 4.33 21.34
N LEU A 101 -6.74 3.06 21.76
CA LEU A 101 -7.33 1.95 20.99
C LEU A 101 -8.87 2.00 20.92
N SER A 102 -9.56 2.60 21.89
CA SER A 102 -11.02 2.75 21.83
C SER A 102 -11.38 3.77 20.75
N SER A 103 -10.73 4.95 20.79
CA SER A 103 -10.90 5.97 19.75
C SER A 103 -10.54 5.47 18.35
N LEU A 104 -9.57 4.56 18.25
CA LEU A 104 -9.22 3.90 16.99
C LEU A 104 -10.37 3.01 16.48
N LYS A 105 -10.93 2.15 17.33
CA LYS A 105 -12.03 1.25 16.97
C LYS A 105 -13.27 2.02 16.52
N ASP A 106 -13.61 3.10 17.21
CA ASP A 106 -14.75 3.95 16.88
C ASP A 106 -14.63 4.62 15.50
N GLY A 107 -13.39 4.85 15.04
CA GLY A 107 -13.09 5.42 13.72
C GLY A 107 -13.05 4.42 12.56
N LEU A 108 -13.24 3.12 12.83
CA LEU A 108 -13.12 2.04 11.84
C LEU A 108 -14.46 1.33 11.63
N ASP A 109 -14.69 0.83 10.41
CA ASP A 109 -15.81 -0.07 10.13
C ASP A 109 -15.69 -1.35 10.98
N SER A 110 -16.82 -1.79 11.55
CA SER A 110 -16.97 -3.07 12.25
C SER A 110 -16.41 -4.28 11.49
N ALA A 111 -16.41 -4.25 10.16
CA ALA A 111 -15.84 -5.31 9.33
C ALA A 111 -14.32 -5.47 9.51
N ILE A 112 -13.62 -4.42 9.95
CA ILE A 112 -12.15 -4.38 10.13
C ILE A 112 -11.76 -4.80 11.56
N TRP A 113 -12.71 -4.83 12.49
CA TRP A 113 -12.42 -5.03 13.92
C TRP A 113 -11.77 -6.39 14.22
N GLU A 114 -12.20 -7.47 13.56
CA GLU A 114 -11.58 -8.81 13.71
C GLU A 114 -10.11 -8.78 13.30
N HIS A 115 -9.81 -8.15 12.17
CA HIS A 115 -8.43 -7.98 11.69
C HIS A 115 -7.60 -7.13 12.66
N LEU A 116 -8.16 -6.00 13.13
CA LEU A 116 -7.50 -5.15 14.12
C LEU A 116 -7.17 -5.91 15.42
N ASP A 117 -8.12 -6.69 15.95
CA ASP A 117 -7.90 -7.49 17.16
C ASP A 117 -6.82 -8.56 16.96
N SER A 118 -6.74 -9.15 15.76
CA SER A 118 -5.66 -10.08 15.40
C SER A 118 -4.28 -9.41 15.41
N LEU A 119 -4.19 -8.15 14.97
CA LEU A 119 -2.95 -7.38 14.97
C LEU A 119 -2.51 -6.99 16.39
N ILE A 120 -3.47 -6.59 17.24
CA ILE A 120 -3.19 -6.21 18.63
C ILE A 120 -2.69 -7.42 19.44
N THR A 121 -3.28 -8.60 19.22
CA THR A 121 -2.95 -9.83 19.95
C THR A 121 -1.76 -10.61 19.35
N ARG A 122 -1.20 -10.14 18.23
CA ARG A 122 -0.08 -10.79 17.55
C ARG A 122 1.12 -10.90 18.48
N SER A 123 1.71 -12.10 18.57
CA SER A 123 2.91 -12.31 19.37
C SER A 123 4.11 -11.61 18.73
N LEU A 124 4.59 -10.53 19.36
CA LEU A 124 5.81 -9.82 18.98
C LEU A 124 6.88 -10.02 20.04
N SER A 125 8.12 -10.17 19.60
CA SER A 125 9.28 -10.18 20.49
C SER A 125 9.53 -8.76 21.03
N ALA A 126 9.56 -8.60 22.35
CA ALA A 126 9.67 -7.30 23.02
C ALA A 126 11.05 -6.61 22.95
N ASN A 127 12.02 -7.16 22.20
CA ASN A 127 13.36 -6.61 22.08
C ASN A 127 13.52 -5.79 20.79
N GLN A 128 14.35 -4.74 20.84
CA GLN A 128 14.76 -3.95 19.67
C GLN A 128 13.57 -3.38 18.87
N ILE A 129 12.52 -2.93 19.56
CA ILE A 129 11.26 -2.47 18.95
C ILE A 129 11.52 -1.34 17.94
N GLU A 130 12.28 -0.32 18.33
CA GLU A 130 12.64 0.80 17.45
C GLU A 130 13.39 0.35 16.19
N GLN A 131 14.39 -0.52 16.34
CA GLN A 131 15.17 -1.04 15.21
C GLN A 131 14.29 -1.90 14.28
N LYS A 132 13.42 -2.73 14.84
CA LYS A 132 12.47 -3.55 14.07
C LYS A 132 11.46 -2.70 13.33
N TYR A 133 10.97 -1.64 13.97
CA TYR A 133 10.09 -0.68 13.35
C TYR A 133 10.77 0.07 12.20
N ALA A 134 11.98 0.60 12.42
CA ALA A 134 12.76 1.26 11.37
C ALA A 134 13.00 0.33 10.16
N ASN A 135 13.41 -0.92 10.42
CA ASN A 135 13.57 -1.93 9.38
C ASN A 135 12.25 -2.23 8.65
N CYS A 136 11.13 -2.27 9.37
CA CYS A 136 9.82 -2.48 8.79
C CYS A 136 9.42 -1.34 7.86
N VAL A 137 9.62 -0.09 8.27
CA VAL A 137 9.35 1.10 7.46
C VAL A 137 10.19 1.10 6.18
N LEU A 138 11.49 0.75 6.27
CA LEU A 138 12.35 0.62 5.09
C LEU A 138 11.87 -0.44 4.12
N ARG A 139 11.40 -1.59 4.62
CA ARG A 139 10.83 -2.66 3.78
C ARG A 139 9.53 -2.23 3.12
N LEU A 140 8.63 -1.54 3.85
CA LEU A 140 7.40 -1.00 3.27
C LEU A 140 7.70 0.01 2.16
N ARG A 141 8.65 0.92 2.38
CA ARG A 141 9.09 1.89 1.37
C ARG A 141 9.66 1.18 0.14
N GLU A 142 10.49 0.16 0.31
CA GLU A 142 11.03 -0.62 -0.80
C GLU A 142 9.92 -1.30 -1.62
N GLU A 143 9.02 -2.03 -0.96
CA GLU A 143 7.93 -2.76 -1.63
C GLU A 143 7.02 -1.81 -2.41
N PHE A 144 6.69 -0.65 -1.82
CA PHE A 144 5.94 0.39 -2.49
C PHE A 144 6.63 0.88 -3.78
N LEU A 145 7.92 1.20 -3.70
CA LEU A 145 8.69 1.69 -4.85
C LEU A 145 8.81 0.62 -5.95
N ARG A 146 9.07 -0.63 -5.57
CA ARG A 146 9.04 -1.78 -6.52
C ARG A 146 7.65 -1.95 -7.14
N GLY A 147 6.60 -1.73 -6.35
CA GLY A 147 5.22 -1.73 -6.82
C GLY A 147 4.95 -0.66 -7.86
N LEU A 148 5.45 0.56 -7.64
CA LEU A 148 5.36 1.66 -8.61
C LEU A 148 6.11 1.35 -9.90
N GLU A 149 7.31 0.79 -9.82
CA GLU A 149 8.10 0.37 -10.98
C GLU A 149 7.35 -0.67 -11.82
N ARG A 150 6.81 -1.71 -11.18
CA ARG A 150 5.99 -2.73 -11.86
C ARG A 150 4.75 -2.15 -12.54
N LYS A 151 3.98 -1.31 -11.83
CA LYS A 151 2.76 -0.67 -12.39
C LYS A 151 3.11 0.22 -13.59
N ARG A 152 4.25 0.89 -13.54
CA ARG A 152 4.78 1.72 -14.62
C ARG A 152 5.19 0.90 -15.83
N GLU A 153 5.93 -0.20 -15.65
CA GLU A 153 6.29 -1.10 -16.74
C GLU A 153 5.05 -1.65 -17.44
N GLN A 154 4.03 -2.06 -16.67
CA GLN A 154 2.74 -2.49 -17.21
C GLN A 154 2.05 -1.38 -18.01
N ALA A 155 2.04 -0.14 -17.49
CA ALA A 155 1.46 1.00 -18.20
C ALA A 155 2.20 1.29 -19.52
N LEU A 156 3.53 1.17 -19.55
CA LEU A 156 4.33 1.33 -20.76
C LEU A 156 4.05 0.22 -21.79
N ALA A 157 3.95 -1.03 -21.34
CA ALA A 157 3.61 -2.16 -22.21
C ALA A 157 2.23 -1.97 -22.87
N LEU A 158 1.21 -1.61 -22.07
CA LEU A 158 -0.13 -1.32 -22.57
C LEU A 158 -0.16 -0.12 -23.52
N ALA A 159 0.59 0.94 -23.21
CA ALA A 159 0.68 2.11 -24.06
C ALA A 159 1.32 1.78 -25.43
N ALA A 160 2.36 0.94 -25.45
CA ALA A 160 2.97 0.45 -26.68
C ALA A 160 2.00 -0.41 -27.52
N GLU A 161 1.24 -1.31 -26.89
CA GLU A 161 0.21 -2.13 -27.56
C GLU A 161 -0.94 -1.27 -28.13
N SER A 162 -1.31 -0.19 -27.44
CA SER A 162 -2.39 0.71 -27.85
C SER A 162 -1.99 1.77 -28.90
N GLY A 163 -0.75 1.74 -29.40
CA GLY A 163 -0.26 2.67 -30.41
C GLY A 163 0.09 4.06 -29.88
N GLY A 164 0.47 4.17 -28.60
CA GLY A 164 0.96 5.43 -28.01
C GLY A 164 2.16 6.01 -28.76
N THR A 165 2.32 7.34 -28.74
CA THR A 165 3.41 7.97 -29.49
C THR A 165 4.77 7.66 -28.87
N ALA A 166 5.79 7.49 -29.71
CA ALA A 166 7.16 7.20 -29.25
C ALA A 166 7.69 8.28 -28.28
N ALA A 167 7.28 9.54 -28.46
CA ALA A 167 7.66 10.65 -27.60
C ALA A 167 7.02 10.58 -26.21
N GLU A 168 5.74 10.19 -26.12
CA GLU A 168 5.05 9.99 -24.83
C GLU A 168 5.63 8.80 -24.08
N LEU A 169 5.90 7.69 -24.78
CA LEU A 169 6.55 6.51 -24.21
C LEU A 169 7.96 6.83 -23.69
N ALA A 170 8.76 7.60 -24.45
CA ALA A 170 10.09 8.01 -24.04
C ALA A 170 10.07 8.92 -22.80
N LYS A 171 9.18 9.93 -22.78
CA LYS A 171 9.04 10.84 -21.65
C LYS A 171 8.56 10.13 -20.39
N LEU A 172 7.59 9.21 -20.53
CA LEU A 172 7.18 8.34 -19.44
C LEU A 172 8.38 7.54 -18.96
N LYS A 173 9.13 6.87 -19.85
CA LYS A 173 10.29 6.01 -19.57
C LYS A 173 11.48 6.72 -18.89
N GLU A 174 11.76 7.97 -19.23
CA GLU A 174 12.87 8.71 -18.60
C GLU A 174 12.46 9.32 -17.27
N GLN A 175 11.40 10.15 -17.25
CA GLN A 175 11.15 11.02 -16.10
C GLN A 175 10.71 10.26 -14.85
N GLY A 176 9.73 9.35 -14.98
CA GLY A 176 9.25 8.59 -13.82
C GLY A 176 10.11 7.39 -13.44
N GLY A 177 11.08 7.00 -14.26
CA GLY A 177 11.93 5.82 -14.01
C GLY A 177 13.12 6.23 -13.16
N VAL A 178 13.79 7.31 -13.57
CA VAL A 178 14.91 7.89 -12.85
C VAL A 178 14.52 8.26 -11.42
N GLU A 179 13.34 8.85 -11.21
CA GLU A 179 12.87 9.22 -9.87
C GLU A 179 12.68 8.02 -8.94
N ILE A 180 12.05 6.92 -9.42
CA ILE A 180 11.83 5.71 -8.62
C ILE A 180 13.17 5.02 -8.30
N SER A 181 14.07 4.92 -9.29
CA SER A 181 15.40 4.31 -9.08
C SER A 181 16.26 5.09 -8.09
N VAL A 182 16.20 6.43 -8.08
CA VAL A 182 16.89 7.27 -7.09
C VAL A 182 16.35 6.98 -5.68
N GLN A 183 15.03 6.96 -5.50
CA GLN A 183 14.42 6.67 -4.20
C GLN A 183 14.71 5.24 -3.71
N LEU A 184 14.78 4.26 -4.62
CA LEU A 184 15.23 2.90 -4.27
C LEU A 184 16.70 2.88 -3.82
N GLY A 185 17.56 3.64 -4.49
CA GLY A 185 18.95 3.84 -4.09
C GLY A 185 19.09 4.38 -2.67
N GLU A 186 18.27 5.37 -2.29
CA GLU A 186 18.21 5.90 -0.92
C GLU A 186 17.80 4.84 0.11
N VAL A 187 16.85 3.96 -0.24
CA VAL A 187 16.46 2.88 0.67
C VAL A 187 17.62 1.90 0.89
N PHE A 188 18.38 1.56 -0.15
CA PHE A 188 19.53 0.69 -0.02
C PHE A 188 20.67 1.31 0.79
N THR A 189 20.93 2.61 0.64
CA THR A 189 21.93 3.30 1.46
C THR A 189 21.50 3.34 2.92
N GLN A 190 20.23 3.66 3.20
CA GLN A 190 19.68 3.63 4.57
C GLN A 190 19.79 2.23 5.21
N LYS A 191 19.53 1.16 4.45
CA LYS A 191 19.71 -0.22 4.92
C LYS A 191 21.16 -0.56 5.24
N SER A 192 22.12 -0.07 4.44
CA SER A 192 23.55 -0.30 4.68
C SER A 192 24.11 0.48 5.88
N GLN A 193 23.50 1.60 6.25
CA GLN A 193 23.92 2.44 7.38
C GLN A 193 23.30 2.01 8.71
N GLY A 194 22.21 1.24 8.68
CA GLY A 194 21.53 0.71 9.87
C GLY A 194 21.79 -0.76 10.19
N SER A 195 22.74 -1.41 9.48
CA SER A 195 23.17 -2.80 9.72
C SER A 195 24.31 -2.89 10.70
#